data_AF-A0A945EY15-F1
#
_entry.id   AF-A0A945EY15-F1
#
_cell.length_a   1.000
_cell.length_b   1.000
_cell.length_c   1.000
_cell.angle_alpha   90.00
_cell.angle_beta   90.00
_cell.angle_gamma   90.00
#
_symmetry.space_group_name_H-M   'P 1'
#
loop_
_entity.id
_entity.type
_entity.pdbx_description
1 polymer ?
#
loop_
_entity_poly.entity_id
_entity_poly.type
_entity_poly.pdbx_seq_one_letter_code
_entity_poly.pdbx_strand_id
1 'polypeptide(L)'
;MTKNIEFKDYAKDIKLNLSSILKSDPESSLKENQIYGVALSCAYTTKNSDLVEFVLEKAEGKISEEEINAAKAASSIMAMNNIYYRFAHLVSDKEYLQMPAKLRMNIIGNPGIDKVDFELYSLAVSAINGCGLCIDSHVKQLVNSKVDKSTIAHTIRISSVINAVAQTLFIN
;
A
#
# COMPACT_ATOMS: atom_id res chain seq x y z
N MET A 1 17.98 -16.02 8.45
CA MET A 1 19.00 -14.97 8.69
C MET A 1 18.35 -13.66 8.34
N THR A 2 18.37 -12.67 9.23
CA THR A 2 17.73 -11.39 8.97
C THR A 2 18.40 -10.65 7.83
N LYS A 3 17.67 -10.42 6.74
CA LYS A 3 18.21 -9.67 5.60
C LYS A 3 18.24 -8.19 5.98
N ASN A 4 19.34 -7.76 6.59
CA ASN A 4 19.51 -6.37 6.99
C ASN A 4 19.70 -5.50 5.74
N ILE A 5 18.83 -4.51 5.58
CA ILE A 5 19.00 -3.48 4.55
C ILE A 5 20.18 -2.58 4.96
N GLU A 6 21.21 -2.54 4.12
CA GLU A 6 22.33 -1.63 4.30
C GLU A 6 21.97 -0.23 3.76
N PHE A 7 22.21 0.80 4.56
CA PHE A 7 21.97 2.19 4.18
C PHE A 7 23.29 2.97 4.26
N LYS A 8 23.68 3.61 3.16
CA LYS A 8 24.79 4.57 3.09
C LYS A 8 24.37 5.94 3.66
N ASP A 9 25.33 6.83 3.89
CA ASP A 9 25.11 8.13 4.54
C ASP A 9 24.07 9.00 3.83
N TYR A 10 23.99 8.96 2.50
CA TYR A 10 23.02 9.74 1.73
C TYR A 10 21.56 9.33 1.99
N ALA A 11 21.31 8.13 2.54
CA ALA A 11 19.98 7.60 2.81
C ALA A 11 19.69 7.48 4.32
N LYS A 12 20.42 8.23 5.15
CA LYS A 12 20.27 8.22 6.61
C LYS A 12 18.84 8.51 7.06
N ASP A 13 18.15 9.46 6.42
CA ASP A 13 16.76 9.79 6.75
C ASP A 13 15.79 8.64 6.43
N ILE A 14 16.03 7.92 5.33
CA ILE A 14 15.21 6.77 4.94
C ILE A 14 15.37 5.63 5.95
N LYS A 15 16.60 5.38 6.42
CA LYS A 15 16.89 4.41 7.49
C LYS A 15 16.13 4.73 8.79
N LEU A 16 16.16 6.00 9.20
CA LEU A 16 15.50 6.46 10.43
C LEU A 16 13.98 6.34 10.31
N ASN A 17 13.41 6.76 9.17
CA ASN A 17 11.98 6.64 8.90
C ASN A 17 11.52 5.17 8.83
N LEU A 18 12.27 4.27 8.18
CA LEU A 18 11.94 2.84 8.16
C LEU A 18 11.89 2.25 9.58
N SER A 19 12.78 2.71 10.46
CA SER A 19 12.87 2.24 11.84
C SER A 19 11.72 2.72 12.74
N SER A 20 11.04 3.81 12.37
CA SER A 20 9.90 4.35 13.12
C SER A 20 8.56 3.95 12.50
N ILE A 21 8.45 3.90 11.17
CA ILE A 21 7.15 3.79 10.47
C ILE A 21 6.45 2.43 10.62
N LEU A 22 7.21 1.39 10.98
CA LEU A 22 6.65 0.05 11.26
C LEU A 22 6.18 -0.13 12.71
N LYS A 23 6.23 0.94 13.51
CA LYS A 23 5.75 0.95 14.90
C LYS A 23 4.40 1.64 14.98
N SER A 24 3.64 1.35 16.04
CA SER A 24 2.40 2.08 16.35
C SER A 24 2.67 3.57 16.55
N ASP A 25 1.82 4.41 15.99
CA ASP A 25 1.85 5.86 16.15
C ASP A 25 0.70 6.29 17.09
N PRO A 26 0.96 7.01 18.20
CA PRO A 26 -0.09 7.48 19.12
C PRO A 26 -1.19 8.33 18.48
N GLU A 27 -0.91 8.98 17.35
CA GLU A 27 -1.88 9.81 16.62
C GLU A 27 -2.72 9.02 15.61
N SER A 28 -2.43 7.72 15.44
CA SER A 28 -3.11 6.83 14.48
C SER A 28 -3.74 5.63 15.18
N SER A 29 -4.89 5.21 14.69
CA SER A 29 -5.58 3.99 15.13
C SER A 29 -5.15 2.74 14.34
N LEU A 30 -4.11 2.81 13.50
CA LEU A 30 -3.58 1.64 12.80
C LEU A 30 -3.12 0.57 13.80
N LYS A 31 -3.70 -0.61 13.66
CA LYS A 31 -3.30 -1.82 14.39
C LYS A 31 -2.01 -2.39 13.79
N GLU A 32 -1.30 -3.19 14.57
CA GLU A 32 -0.05 -3.80 14.15
C GLU A 32 -0.20 -4.59 12.85
N ASN A 33 -1.25 -5.41 12.74
CA ASN A 33 -1.53 -6.20 11.53
C ASN A 33 -1.75 -5.30 10.29
N GLN A 34 -2.45 -4.17 10.46
CA GLN A 34 -2.70 -3.20 9.38
C GLN A 34 -1.40 -2.52 8.94
N ILE A 35 -0.50 -2.15 9.87
CA ILE A 35 0.80 -1.55 9.54
C ILE A 35 1.61 -2.50 8.64
N TYR A 36 1.72 -3.77 9.04
CA TYR A 36 2.48 -4.76 8.26
C TYR A 36 1.80 -5.12 6.94
N GLY A 37 0.47 -5.25 6.91
CA GLY A 37 -0.27 -5.51 5.67
C GLY A 37 -0.16 -4.36 4.65
N VAL A 38 -0.22 -3.11 5.11
CA VAL A 38 0.04 -1.92 4.29
C VAL A 38 1.48 -1.93 3.77
N ALA A 39 2.46 -2.12 4.67
CA ALA A 39 3.87 -2.13 4.30
C ALA A 39 4.19 -3.23 3.27
N LEU A 40 3.63 -4.42 3.47
CA LEU A 40 3.83 -5.57 2.58
C LEU A 40 3.18 -5.36 1.21
N SER A 41 1.97 -4.78 1.16
CA SER A 41 1.30 -4.39 -0.09
C SER A 41 2.14 -3.40 -0.90
N CYS A 42 2.73 -2.42 -0.22
CA CYS A 42 3.67 -1.47 -0.82
C CYS A 42 4.95 -2.16 -1.30
N ALA A 43 5.54 -3.05 -0.49
CA ALA A 43 6.76 -3.78 -0.86
C ALA A 43 6.55 -4.60 -2.14
N TYR A 44 5.46 -5.36 -2.25
CA TYR A 44 5.12 -6.08 -3.49
C TYR A 44 5.00 -5.16 -4.70
N THR A 45 4.40 -3.98 -4.52
CA THR A 45 4.21 -3.00 -5.59
C THR A 45 5.53 -2.44 -6.11
N THR A 46 6.54 -2.31 -5.26
CA THR A 46 7.89 -1.86 -5.66
C THR A 46 8.65 -2.88 -6.52
N LYS A 47 8.22 -4.16 -6.50
CA LYS A 47 8.89 -5.28 -7.18
C LYS A 47 10.34 -5.52 -6.75
N ASN A 48 10.73 -5.00 -5.59
CA ASN A 48 12.05 -5.23 -5.01
C ASN A 48 12.01 -6.47 -4.10
N SER A 49 12.64 -7.57 -4.51
CA SER A 49 12.62 -8.85 -3.78
C SER A 49 13.22 -8.73 -2.38
N ASP A 50 14.30 -7.97 -2.23
CA ASP A 50 15.00 -7.81 -0.95
C ASP A 50 14.13 -7.08 0.07
N LEU A 51 13.40 -6.06 -0.39
CA LEU A 51 12.44 -5.34 0.44
C LEU A 51 11.22 -6.21 0.80
N VAL A 52 10.72 -7.01 -0.14
CA VAL A 52 9.62 -7.96 0.14
C VAL A 52 10.04 -8.96 1.21
N GLU A 53 11.22 -9.56 1.10
CA GLU A 53 11.77 -10.48 2.09
C GLU A 53 11.95 -9.80 3.45
N PHE A 54 12.51 -8.58 3.48
CA PHE A 54 12.66 -7.81 4.70
C PHE A 54 11.32 -7.56 5.41
N VAL A 55 10.30 -7.11 4.69
CA VAL A 55 8.99 -6.82 5.30
C VAL A 55 8.29 -8.11 5.75
N LEU A 56 8.37 -9.20 4.97
CA LEU A 56 7.82 -10.50 5.36
C LEU A 56 8.42 -11.00 6.68
N GLU A 57 9.75 -10.92 6.82
CA GLU A 57 10.41 -11.30 8.07
C GLU A 57 9.97 -10.42 9.25
N LYS A 58 9.82 -9.11 9.04
CA LYS A 58 9.33 -8.21 10.11
C LYS A 58 7.87 -8.49 10.50
N ALA A 59 7.08 -8.99 9.56
CA ALA A 59 5.67 -9.32 9.75
C ALA A 59 5.44 -10.75 10.30
N GLU A 60 6.48 -11.57 10.40
CA GLU A 60 6.39 -12.96 10.90
C GLU A 60 5.72 -13.00 12.29
N GLY A 61 4.68 -13.82 12.40
CA GLY A 61 3.89 -13.98 13.62
C GLY A 61 2.97 -12.81 13.99
N LYS A 62 2.92 -11.74 13.17
CA LYS A 62 2.10 -10.54 13.41
C LYS A 62 0.93 -10.38 12.45
N ILE A 63 1.00 -11.03 11.29
CA ILE A 63 -0.08 -11.11 10.31
C ILE A 63 -0.35 -12.56 9.91
N SER A 64 -1.58 -12.85 9.51
CA SER A 64 -2.00 -14.17 9.06
C SER A 64 -1.63 -14.44 7.59
N GLU A 65 -1.76 -15.69 7.16
CA GLU A 65 -1.55 -16.05 5.76
C GLU A 65 -2.60 -15.40 4.84
N GLU A 66 -3.84 -15.24 5.31
CA GLU A 66 -4.91 -14.52 4.62
C GLU A 66 -4.54 -13.05 4.40
N GLU A 67 -3.95 -12.39 5.40
CA GLU A 67 -3.50 -10.99 5.29
C GLU A 67 -2.33 -10.86 4.30
N ILE A 68 -1.40 -11.81 4.29
CA ILE A 68 -0.32 -11.87 3.30
C ILE A 68 -0.90 -12.03 1.88
N ASN A 69 -1.87 -12.92 1.71
CA ASN A 69 -2.53 -13.15 0.42
C ASN A 69 -3.36 -11.93 -0.01
N ALA A 70 -4.02 -11.26 0.92
CA ALA A 70 -4.73 -10.01 0.68
C ALA A 70 -3.78 -8.88 0.27
N ALA A 71 -2.58 -8.78 0.85
CA ALA A 71 -1.57 -7.81 0.44
C ALA A 71 -1.08 -8.04 -1.00
N LYS A 72 -0.82 -9.29 -1.38
CA LYS A 72 -0.52 -9.68 -2.78
C LYS A 72 -1.68 -9.33 -3.70
N ALA A 73 -2.91 -9.61 -3.28
CA ALA A 73 -4.11 -9.33 -4.04
C ALA A 73 -4.30 -7.82 -4.26
N ALA A 74 -4.15 -7.00 -3.23
CA ALA A 74 -4.24 -5.55 -3.31
C ALA A 74 -3.20 -4.99 -4.29
N SER A 75 -1.93 -5.42 -4.19
CA SER A 75 -0.89 -5.04 -5.13
C SER A 75 -1.23 -5.42 -6.58
N SER A 76 -1.72 -6.65 -6.78
CA SER A 76 -2.05 -7.19 -8.10
C SER A 76 -3.25 -6.50 -8.75
N ILE A 77 -4.36 -6.34 -8.01
CA ILE A 77 -5.58 -5.74 -8.57
C ILE A 77 -5.41 -4.25 -8.81
N MET A 78 -4.67 -3.55 -7.93
CA MET A 78 -4.38 -2.13 -8.10
C MET A 78 -3.41 -1.88 -9.25
N ALA A 79 -2.48 -2.80 -9.55
CA ALA A 79 -1.66 -2.69 -10.76
C ALA A 79 -2.50 -2.62 -12.05
N MET A 80 -3.63 -3.33 -12.12
CA MET A 80 -4.59 -3.24 -13.23
C MET A 80 -5.47 -1.99 -13.11
N ASN A 81 -6.14 -1.82 -11.96
CA ASN A 81 -7.12 -0.76 -11.76
C ASN A 81 -6.50 0.63 -11.86
N ASN A 82 -5.33 0.83 -11.28
CA ASN A 82 -4.66 2.13 -11.29
C ASN A 82 -4.27 2.57 -12.69
N ILE A 83 -3.97 1.66 -13.62
CA ILE A 83 -3.72 2.03 -15.02
C ILE A 83 -5.01 2.49 -15.68
N TYR A 84 -6.06 1.67 -15.63
CA TYR A 84 -7.33 1.95 -16.31
C TYR A 84 -7.98 3.24 -15.79
N TYR A 85 -8.14 3.34 -14.46
CA TYR A 85 -8.83 4.47 -13.85
C TYR A 85 -8.00 5.76 -13.87
N ARG A 86 -6.67 5.67 -13.87
CA ARG A 86 -5.83 6.86 -14.09
C ARG A 86 -6.00 7.40 -15.51
N PHE A 87 -6.00 6.53 -16.53
CA PHE A 87 -6.29 6.96 -17.90
C PHE A 87 -7.66 7.63 -18.00
N ALA A 88 -8.72 6.94 -17.55
CA ALA A 88 -10.10 7.45 -17.64
C ALA A 88 -10.30 8.77 -16.87
N HIS A 89 -9.53 8.99 -15.80
CA HIS A 89 -9.56 10.24 -15.04
C HIS A 89 -8.82 11.40 -15.72
N LEU A 90 -7.62 11.12 -16.28
CA LEU A 90 -6.73 12.14 -16.84
C LEU A 90 -7.07 12.54 -18.27
N VAL A 91 -7.70 11.65 -19.05
CA VAL A 91 -8.11 11.98 -20.42
C VAL A 91 -9.15 13.12 -20.42
N SER A 92 -9.01 14.04 -21.37
CA SER A 92 -9.90 15.20 -21.49
C SER A 92 -11.31 14.80 -21.95
N ASP A 93 -11.39 13.79 -22.81
CA ASP A 93 -12.64 13.19 -23.28
C ASP A 93 -13.30 12.36 -22.17
N LYS A 94 -14.43 12.85 -21.66
CA LYS A 94 -15.14 12.23 -20.53
C LYS A 94 -16.00 11.04 -20.93
N GLU A 95 -16.14 10.73 -22.22
CA GLU A 95 -16.85 9.53 -22.66
C GLU A 95 -16.18 8.27 -22.13
N TYR A 96 -14.84 8.21 -22.09
CA TYR A 96 -14.08 7.07 -21.58
C TYR A 96 -14.40 6.71 -20.12
N LEU A 97 -14.76 7.70 -19.28
CA LEU A 97 -15.15 7.45 -17.88
C LEU A 97 -16.54 6.82 -17.76
N GLN A 98 -17.41 7.04 -18.75
CA GLN A 98 -18.78 6.49 -18.78
C GLN A 98 -18.83 5.09 -19.39
N MET A 99 -17.80 4.70 -20.15
CA MET A 99 -17.73 3.37 -20.74
C MET A 99 -17.58 2.28 -19.67
N PRO A 100 -18.24 1.12 -19.86
CA PRO A 100 -18.05 -0.01 -18.95
C PRO A 100 -16.62 -0.53 -19.03
N ALA A 101 -15.94 -0.61 -17.88
CA ALA A 101 -14.54 -1.05 -17.82
C ALA A 101 -14.31 -2.48 -18.35
N LYS A 102 -15.31 -3.37 -18.20
CA LYS A 102 -15.22 -4.80 -18.58
C LYS A 102 -14.03 -5.54 -17.92
N LEU A 103 -13.61 -5.08 -16.74
CA LEU A 103 -12.56 -5.69 -15.93
C LEU A 103 -13.17 -6.42 -14.72
N ARG A 104 -12.69 -7.63 -14.42
CA ARG A 104 -13.13 -8.40 -13.25
C ARG A 104 -12.37 -7.94 -12.01
N MET A 105 -13.09 -7.62 -10.94
CA MET A 105 -12.52 -7.06 -9.69
C MET A 105 -13.10 -7.71 -8.43
N ASN A 106 -13.54 -8.97 -8.51
CA ASN A 106 -14.27 -9.67 -7.43
C ASN A 106 -13.53 -9.66 -6.09
N ILE A 107 -12.20 -9.64 -6.11
CA ILE A 107 -11.34 -9.62 -4.93
C ILE A 107 -11.53 -8.36 -4.08
N ILE A 108 -11.95 -7.23 -4.67
CA ILE A 108 -12.26 -6.00 -3.93
C ILE A 108 -13.54 -6.19 -3.11
N GLY A 109 -14.52 -6.92 -3.65
CA GLY A 109 -15.77 -7.21 -2.95
C GLY A 109 -15.62 -8.26 -1.85
N ASN A 110 -14.73 -9.23 -2.06
CA ASN A 110 -14.48 -10.37 -1.18
C ASN A 110 -12.97 -10.61 -1.00
N PRO A 111 -12.27 -9.77 -0.20
CA PRO A 111 -10.81 -9.82 -0.08
C PRO A 111 -10.29 -10.95 0.82
N GLY A 112 -11.16 -11.67 1.51
CA GLY A 112 -10.78 -12.73 2.47
C GLY A 112 -10.34 -12.21 3.85
N ILE A 113 -10.26 -10.89 4.02
CA ILE A 113 -9.97 -10.20 5.29
C ILE A 113 -11.01 -9.10 5.54
N ASP A 114 -10.85 -8.34 6.63
CA ASP A 114 -11.69 -7.16 6.88
C ASP A 114 -11.59 -6.17 5.71
N LYS A 115 -12.72 -5.59 5.31
CA LYS A 115 -12.76 -4.67 4.17
C LYS A 115 -11.97 -3.39 4.44
N VAL A 116 -11.97 -2.88 5.66
CA VAL A 116 -11.17 -1.70 6.03
C VAL A 116 -9.70 -1.97 5.80
N ASP A 117 -9.22 -3.15 6.17
CA ASP A 117 -7.82 -3.54 5.99
C ASP A 117 -7.45 -3.57 4.51
N PHE A 118 -8.28 -4.21 3.68
CA PHE A 118 -8.05 -4.26 2.23
C PHE A 118 -8.12 -2.88 1.55
N GLU A 119 -8.99 -1.99 2.02
CA GLU A 119 -9.09 -0.60 1.54
C GLU A 119 -7.82 0.20 1.91
N LEU A 120 -7.26 0.02 3.11
CA LEU A 120 -5.98 0.63 3.50
C LEU A 120 -4.84 0.14 2.60
N TYR A 121 -4.79 -1.17 2.29
CA TYR A 121 -3.78 -1.75 1.42
C TYR A 121 -3.88 -1.17 0.00
N SER A 122 -5.11 -1.14 -0.54
CA SER A 122 -5.40 -0.65 -1.90
C SER A 122 -5.12 0.85 -2.05
N LEU A 123 -5.42 1.65 -1.01
CA LEU A 123 -5.04 3.07 -0.94
C LEU A 123 -3.52 3.25 -1.02
N ALA A 124 -2.77 2.51 -0.20
CA ALA A 124 -1.33 2.63 -0.13
C ALA A 124 -0.64 2.28 -1.46
N VAL A 125 -1.12 1.24 -2.14
CA VAL A 125 -0.66 0.85 -3.49
C VAL A 125 -1.04 1.91 -4.53
N SER A 126 -2.28 2.42 -4.47
CA SER A 126 -2.75 3.46 -5.39
C SER A 126 -1.96 4.76 -5.28
N ALA A 127 -1.46 5.08 -4.07
CA ALA A 127 -0.57 6.20 -3.83
C ALA A 127 0.79 6.03 -4.55
N ILE A 128 1.44 4.86 -4.44
CA ILE A 128 2.69 4.55 -5.16
C ILE A 128 2.48 4.66 -6.67
N ASN A 129 1.38 4.10 -7.16
CA ASN A 129 1.09 4.09 -8.59
C ASN A 129 0.60 5.45 -9.12
N GLY A 130 0.15 6.37 -8.26
CA GLY A 130 -0.33 7.70 -8.66
C GLY A 130 -1.69 7.70 -9.36
N CYS A 131 -2.66 6.89 -8.93
CA CYS A 131 -4.04 6.93 -9.46
C CYS A 131 -4.95 7.81 -8.59
N GLY A 132 -5.13 9.09 -8.97
CA GLY A 132 -5.98 10.04 -8.22
C GLY A 132 -7.41 9.55 -7.97
N LEU A 133 -8.08 9.03 -9.02
CA LEU A 133 -9.44 8.49 -8.88
C LEU A 133 -9.54 7.31 -7.90
N CYS A 134 -8.52 6.44 -7.89
CA CYS A 134 -8.46 5.30 -6.99
C CYS A 134 -8.22 5.76 -5.54
N ILE A 135 -7.31 6.71 -5.35
CA ILE A 135 -7.03 7.34 -4.04
C ILE A 135 -8.32 7.92 -3.45
N ASP A 136 -9.04 8.75 -4.21
CA ASP A 136 -10.29 9.36 -3.75
C ASP A 136 -11.35 8.31 -3.42
N SER A 137 -11.46 7.26 -4.24
CA SER A 137 -12.40 6.16 -4.01
C SER A 137 -12.11 5.43 -2.70
N HIS A 138 -10.86 5.02 -2.46
CA HIS A 138 -10.48 4.29 -1.25
C HIS A 138 -10.58 5.18 0.00
N VAL A 139 -10.15 6.44 -0.07
CA VAL A 139 -10.34 7.41 1.03
C VAL A 139 -11.82 7.56 1.38
N LYS A 140 -12.71 7.65 0.38
CA LYS A 140 -14.15 7.74 0.61
C LYS A 140 -14.70 6.50 1.32
N GLN A 141 -14.28 5.30 0.92
CA GLN A 141 -14.69 4.06 1.61
C GLN A 141 -14.19 4.03 3.06
N LEU A 142 -12.94 4.40 3.31
CA LEU A 142 -12.34 4.44 4.64
C LEU A 142 -13.06 5.44 5.55
N VAL A 143 -13.35 6.65 5.06
CA VAL A 143 -14.11 7.67 5.81
C VAL A 143 -15.53 7.19 6.11
N ASN A 144 -16.20 6.56 5.15
CA ASN A 144 -17.53 5.98 5.37
C ASN A 144 -17.52 4.86 6.43
N SER A 145 -16.42 4.09 6.48
CA SER A 145 -16.14 3.10 7.53
C SER A 145 -15.62 3.70 8.83
N LYS A 146 -15.66 5.04 8.98
CA LYS A 146 -15.26 5.79 10.17
C LYS A 146 -13.76 5.70 10.53
N VAL A 147 -12.91 5.40 9.55
CA VAL A 147 -11.46 5.52 9.72
C VAL A 147 -11.08 6.99 9.78
N ASP A 148 -10.31 7.37 10.80
CA ASP A 148 -9.90 8.74 11.03
C ASP A 148 -8.84 9.21 10.00
N LYS A 149 -8.76 10.53 9.78
CA LYS A 149 -7.85 11.11 8.79
C LYS A 149 -6.37 10.91 9.14
N SER A 150 -6.00 10.85 10.41
CA SER A 150 -4.60 10.63 10.81
C SER A 150 -4.14 9.21 10.51
N THR A 151 -5.05 8.23 10.56
CA THR A 151 -4.84 6.84 10.16
C THR A 151 -4.70 6.68 8.64
N ILE A 152 -5.53 7.38 7.88
CA ILE A 152 -5.35 7.49 6.42
C ILE A 152 -4.00 8.14 6.09
N ALA A 153 -3.65 9.23 6.77
CA ALA A 153 -2.35 9.89 6.58
C ALA A 153 -1.16 9.00 6.98
N HIS A 154 -1.29 8.21 8.05
CA HIS A 154 -0.27 7.22 8.45
C HIS A 154 -0.06 6.15 7.38
N THR A 155 -1.13 5.66 6.77
CA THR A 155 -1.08 4.72 5.63
C THR A 155 -0.27 5.29 4.47
N ILE A 156 -0.45 6.57 4.15
CA ILE A 156 0.33 7.25 3.10
C ILE A 156 1.79 7.46 3.52
N ARG A 157 2.07 7.73 4.80
CA ARG A 157 3.46 7.78 5.32
C ARG A 157 4.16 6.43 5.16
N ILE A 158 3.51 5.31 5.49
CA ILE A 158 4.05 3.95 5.26
C ILE A 158 4.37 3.76 3.78
N SER A 159 3.40 4.05 2.90
CA SER A 159 3.56 3.96 1.44
C SER A 159 4.78 4.75 0.93
N SER A 160 4.93 5.99 1.39
CA SER A 160 6.03 6.88 1.01
C SER A 160 7.40 6.35 1.44
N VAL A 161 7.51 5.87 2.68
CA VAL A 161 8.78 5.34 3.23
C VAL A 161 9.17 4.05 2.53
N ILE A 162 8.24 3.10 2.35
CA ILE A 162 8.52 1.83 1.68
C ILE A 162 8.98 2.06 0.23
N ASN A 163 8.35 2.99 -0.50
CA ASN A 163 8.79 3.35 -1.84
C ASN A 163 10.20 3.95 -1.86
N ALA A 164 10.53 4.82 -0.90
CA ALA A 164 11.87 5.41 -0.79
C ALA A 164 12.95 4.38 -0.41
N VAL A 165 12.61 3.38 0.40
CA VAL A 165 13.51 2.26 0.72
C VAL A 165 13.79 1.43 -0.54
N ALA A 166 12.76 1.14 -1.35
CA ALA A 166 12.96 0.44 -2.62
C ALA A 166 13.88 1.21 -3.56
N GLN A 167 13.68 2.52 -3.69
CA GLN A 167 14.57 3.38 -4.47
C GLN A 167 16.00 3.34 -3.94
N THR A 168 16.17 3.37 -2.62
CA THR A 168 17.49 3.31 -1.96
C THR A 168 18.19 1.98 -2.26
N LEU A 169 17.48 0.86 -2.14
CA LEU A 169 18.00 -0.47 -2.46
C LEU A 169 18.37 -0.59 -3.95
N PHE A 170 17.58 0.00 -4.85
CA PHE A 170 17.82 -0.07 -6.29
C PHE A 170 19.10 0.66 -6.73
N ILE A 171 19.43 1.77 -6.08
CA ILE A 171 20.61 2.60 -6.43
C ILE A 171 21.85 2.26 -5.61
N ASN A 172 21.73 1.39 -4.60
CA ASN A 172 22.80 1.10 -3.64
C ASN A 172 23.90 0.22 -4.21
#